data_AF-A0A8T6M161-F1
#
_entry.id   AF-A0A8T6M161-F1
#
_cell.length_a   1.000
_cell.length_b   1.000
_cell.length_c   1.000
_cell.angle_alpha   90.00
_cell.angle_beta   90.00
_cell.angle_gamma   90.00
#
_symmetry.space_group_name_H-M   'P 1'
#
loop_
_entity.id
_entity.type
_entity.pdbx_description
1 polymer ?
#
loop_
_entity_poly.entity_id
_entity_poly.type
_entity_poly.pdbx_seq_one_letter_code
_entity_poly.pdbx_strand_id
1 'polypeptide(L)' 'MYAKEVENSDLKKARQSVIEELEAINWYETRIEETKDTELKKILEHNKNEEKEHAAMLVEWIRKKDKEQDKAFEEHD' A
#
# COMPACT_ATOMS: atom_id res chain seq x y z
N MET A 1 33.86 -7.72 -4.90
CA MET A 1 32.70 -7.33 -5.73
C MET A 1 31.49 -8.17 -5.33
N TYR A 2 30.76 -7.77 -4.29
CA TYR A 2 29.53 -8.45 -3.85
C TYR A 2 28.37 -7.47 -3.95
N ALA A 3 27.96 -7.16 -5.18
CA ALA A 3 26.66 -6.59 -5.45
C ALA A 3 25.80 -7.75 -5.96
N LYS A 4 25.20 -8.51 -5.04
CA LYS A 4 24.31 -9.61 -5.40
C LYS A 4 23.16 -9.63 -4.40
N GLU A 5 21.94 -9.49 -4.94
CA GLU A 5 20.64 -9.85 -4.32
C GLU A 5 19.83 -8.81 -3.52
N VAL A 6 20.18 -7.52 -3.50
CA VAL A 6 19.26 -6.51 -2.92
C VAL A 6 18.03 -6.26 -3.81
N GLU A 7 18.08 -6.53 -5.11
CA GLU A 7 17.08 -5.97 -6.05
C GLU A 7 15.77 -6.75 -6.17
N ASN A 8 15.71 -8.07 -5.93
CA ASN A 8 14.48 -8.85 -6.13
C ASN A 8 13.72 -9.13 -4.82
N SER A 9 14.42 -9.25 -3.69
CA SER A 9 13.79 -9.52 -2.39
C SER A 9 13.03 -8.31 -1.86
N ASP A 10 13.60 -7.10 -1.97
CA ASP A 10 12.98 -5.90 -1.40
C ASP A 10 11.79 -5.41 -2.21
N LEU A 11 11.84 -5.52 -3.54
CA LEU A 11 10.68 -5.27 -4.39
C LEU A 11 9.52 -6.22 -4.08
N LYS A 12 9.79 -7.50 -3.78
CA LYS A 12 8.75 -8.44 -3.36
C LYS A 12 8.12 -8.03 -2.02
N LYS A 13 8.95 -7.63 -1.05
CA LYS A 13 8.45 -7.13 0.26
C LYS A 13 7.58 -5.90 0.07
N ALA A 14 8.06 -4.90 -0.68
CA ALA A 14 7.31 -3.67 -0.91
C ALA A 14 5.97 -3.94 -1.60
N ARG A 15 5.94 -4.79 -2.64
CA ARG A 15 4.67 -5.15 -3.32
C ARG A 15 3.73 -5.93 -2.41
N GLN A 16 4.25 -6.88 -1.63
CA GLN A 16 3.45 -7.61 -0.65
C GLN A 16 2.85 -6.67 0.40
N SER A 17 3.62 -5.69 0.89
CA SER A 17 3.11 -4.68 1.79
C SER A 17 2.02 -3.82 1.14
N VAL A 18 2.16 -3.39 -0.12
CA VAL A 18 1.06 -2.69 -0.83
C VAL A 18 -0.20 -3.54 -0.90
N ILE A 19 -0.09 -4.85 -1.14
CA ILE A 19 -1.25 -5.77 -1.13
C ILE A 19 -1.91 -5.76 0.24
N GLU A 20 -1.13 -5.88 1.32
CA GLU A 20 -1.61 -5.88 2.70
C GLU A 20 -2.33 -4.56 3.05
N GLU A 21 -1.77 -3.41 2.67
CA GLU A 21 -2.41 -2.11 2.92
C GLU A 21 -3.75 -1.97 2.16
N LEU A 22 -3.81 -2.44 0.92
CA LEU A 22 -5.05 -2.42 0.13
C LEU A 22 -6.11 -3.38 0.68
N GLU A 23 -5.71 -4.55 1.18
CA GLU A 23 -6.60 -5.47 1.90
C GLU A 23 -7.13 -4.84 3.19
N ALA A 24 -6.27 -4.17 3.95
CA ALA A 24 -6.66 -3.44 5.16
C ALA A 24 -7.68 -2.34 4.85
N ILE A 25 -7.45 -1.54 3.80
CA ILE A 25 -8.40 -0.51 3.34
C ILE A 25 -9.78 -1.14 3.06
N ASN A 26 -9.82 -2.20 2.26
CA ASN A 26 -11.07 -2.87 1.91
C ASN A 26 -11.81 -3.40 3.14
N TRP A 27 -11.07 -4.05 4.07
CA TRP A 27 -11.65 -4.53 5.31
C TRP A 27 -12.17 -3.39 6.20
N TYR A 28 -11.46 -2.28 6.30
CA TYR A 28 -11.95 -1.13 7.04
C TYR A 28 -13.22 -0.56 6.41
N GLU A 29 -13.32 -0.44 5.09
CA GLU A 29 -14.54 0.06 4.43
C GLU A 29 -15.75 -0.80 4.75
N THR A 30 -15.66 -2.12 4.64
CA THR A 30 -16.75 -3.02 5.05
C THR A 30 -17.11 -2.85 6.52
N ARG A 31 -16.12 -2.81 7.42
CA ARG A 31 -16.36 -2.67 8.88
C ARG A 31 -16.99 -1.31 9.24
N ILE A 32 -16.61 -0.24 8.54
CA ILE A 32 -17.16 1.12 8.70
C ILE A 32 -18.63 1.17 8.28
N GLU A 33 -19.00 0.44 7.23
CA GLU A 33 -20.38 0.32 6.75
C GLU A 33 -21.25 -0.50 7.71
N GLU A 34 -20.70 -1.58 8.28
CA GLU A 34 -21.45 -2.51 9.13
C GLU A 34 -21.55 -2.08 10.60
N THR A 35 -20.58 -1.30 11.10
CA THR A 35 -20.56 -0.91 12.52
C THR A 35 -21.66 0.09 12.87
N LYS A 36 -22.31 -0.13 14.02
CA LYS A 36 -23.30 0.79 14.61
C LYS A 36 -22.70 1.65 15.71
N ASP A 37 -21.48 1.36 16.14
CA ASP A 37 -20.78 2.11 17.17
C ASP A 37 -20.03 3.30 16.54
N THR A 38 -20.43 4.51 16.92
CA THR A 38 -19.88 5.75 16.37
C THR A 38 -18.45 6.04 16.82
N GLU A 39 -18.03 5.56 17.97
CA GLU A 39 -16.65 5.74 18.45
C GLU A 39 -15.73 4.80 17.68
N LEU A 40 -16.11 3.52 17.56
CA LEU A 40 -15.38 2.55 16.74
C LEU A 40 -15.31 3.02 15.28
N LYS A 41 -16.40 3.54 14.71
CA LYS A 41 -16.41 4.02 13.32
C LYS A 41 -15.33 5.07 13.06
N LYS A 42 -15.15 6.02 13.97
CA LYS A 42 -14.12 7.07 13.85
C LYS A 42 -12.70 6.49 13.88
N ILE A 43 -12.45 5.48 14.73
CA ILE A 43 -11.15 4.80 14.79
C ILE A 43 -10.87 4.08 13.47
N LEU A 44 -11.86 3.34 12.94
CA LEU A 44 -11.71 2.62 11.68
C LEU A 44 -11.51 3.57 10.49
N GLU A 45 -12.23 4.70 10.45
CA GLU A 45 -12.06 5.74 9.42
C GLU A 45 -10.67 6.36 9.45
N HIS A 46 -10.15 6.65 10.65
CA HIS A 46 -8.79 7.16 10.82
C HIS A 46 -7.75 6.16 10.32
N ASN A 47 -7.76 4.93 10.84
CA ASN A 47 -6.80 3.90 10.46
C ASN A 47 -6.83 3.64 8.95
N LYS A 48 -8.02 3.52 8.35
CA LYS A 48 -8.17 3.35 6.89
C LYS A 48 -7.42 4.42 6.10
N ASN A 49 -7.53 5.68 6.54
CA ASN A 49 -6.89 6.79 5.83
C ASN A 49 -5.36 6.74 5.98
N GLU A 50 -4.85 6.27 7.12
CA GLU A 50 -3.41 6.01 7.29
C GLU A 50 -2.93 4.89 6.36
N GLU A 51 -3.68 3.80 6.18
CA GLU A 51 -3.27 2.73 5.24
C GLU A 51 -3.21 3.22 3.78
N LYS A 52 -4.04 4.21 3.41
CA LYS A 52 -3.95 4.86 2.09
C LYS A 52 -2.64 5.63 1.93
N GLU A 53 -2.17 6.27 2.99
CA GLU A 53 -0.87 6.93 3.01
C GLU A 53 0.27 5.89 2.95
N HIS A 54 0.19 4.81 3.74
CA HIS A 54 1.16 3.72 3.71
C HIS A 54 1.29 3.09 2.31
N ALA A 55 0.15 2.79 1.67
CA ALA A 55 0.12 2.27 0.31
C ALA A 55 0.79 3.24 -0.68
N ALA A 56 0.50 4.55 -0.59
CA ALA A 56 1.10 5.56 -1.46
C ALA A 56 2.62 5.67 -1.26
N MET A 57 3.09 5.64 -0.01
CA MET A 57 4.53 5.68 0.32
C MET A 57 5.28 4.48 -0.29
N LEU A 58 4.70 3.29 -0.19
CA LEU A 58 5.27 2.06 -0.74
C LEU A 58 5.26 2.05 -2.27
N VAL A 59 4.16 2.50 -2.90
CA VAL A 59 4.08 2.63 -4.36
C VAL A 59 5.14 3.59 -4.90
N GLU A 60 5.31 4.75 -4.27
CA GLU A 60 6.34 5.71 -4.66
C GLU A 60 7.77 5.15 -4.47
N TRP A 61 7.99 4.31 -3.46
CA TRP A 61 9.27 3.60 -3.31
C TRP A 61 9.48 2.58 -4.44
N ILE A 62 8.45 1.79 -4.78
CA ILE A 62 8.49 0.81 -5.87
C ILE A 62 8.79 1.52 -7.20
N ARG A 63 8.11 2.64 -7.47
CA ARG A 63 8.31 3.44 -8.68
C ARG A 63 9.78 3.86 -8.87
N LYS A 64 10.46 4.25 -7.79
CA LYS A 64 11.89 4.61 -7.83
C LYS A 64 12.85 3.43 -8.09
N LYS A 65 12.37 2.19 -7.96
CA LYS A 65 13.19 0.97 -7.98
C LYS A 65 12.85 0.01 -9.11
N ASP A 66 11.65 0.10 -9.68
CA ASP A 66 11.20 -0.69 -10.82
C ASP A 66 10.97 0.21 -12.03
N LYS A 67 11.94 0.22 -12.95
CA LYS A 67 11.90 1.06 -14.15
C LYS A 67 10.76 0.70 -15.10
N GLU A 68 10.38 -0.58 -15.16
CA GLU A 68 9.27 -1.00 -16.03
C GLU A 68 7.94 -0.52 -15.45
N GLN A 69 7.79 -0.63 -14.12
CA GLN A 69 6.60 -0.12 -13.44
C GLN A 69 6.52 1.42 -13.46
N ASP A 70 7.64 2.14 -13.30
CA ASP A 70 7.70 3.61 -13.45
C ASP A 70 7.26 4.07 -14.84
N LYS A 71 7.79 3.41 -15.88
CA LYS A 71 7.37 3.67 -17.26
C LYS A 71 5.86 3.45 -17.44
N ALA A 72 5.31 2.40 -16.85
CA ALA A 72 3.87 2.13 -16.91
C ALA A 72 3.03 3.21 -16.21
N PHE A 73 3.51 3.79 -15.10
CA PHE A 73 2.88 4.97 -14.49
C PHE A 73 2.88 6.15 -15.47
N GLU A 74 4.02 6.52 -16.05
CA GLU A 74 4.11 7.65 -16.99
C GLU A 74 3.24 7.48 -18.26
N GLU A 75 3.07 6.25 -18.75
CA GLU A 75 2.29 5.96 -19.96
C GLU A 75 0.77 5.84 -19.71
N HIS A 76 0.34 5.68 -18.45
CA HIS A 76 -1.05 5.40 -18.09
C HIS A 76 -1.66 6.30 -16.99
N ASP A 77 -0.89 7.23 -16.43
CA ASP A 77 -1.38 8.34 -15.58
C ASP A 77 -2.09 9.44 -16.39
#